data_AF-A0A925L122-F1
#
_entry.id   AF-A0A925L122-F1
#
_cell.length_a   1.000
_cell.length_b   1.000
_cell.length_c   1.000
_cell.angle_alpha   90.00
_cell.angle_beta   90.00
_cell.angle_gamma   90.00
#
_symmetry.space_group_name_H-M   'P 1'
#
loop_
_entity.id
_entity.type
_entity.pdbx_description
1 polymer ?
#
loop_
_entity_poly.entity_id
_entity_poly.type
_entity_poly.pdbx_seq_one_letter_code
_entity_poly.pdbx_strand_id
1 'polypeptide(L)'
;MAIDIGGTGLKASVLDSKGNMITERVRVATPPKCPPKLLVETLASLVAPLPHYDRVSVGFPGEAPPQLVVETQARVVGPIPHNE
;
A
#
# COMPACT_ATOMS: atom_id res chain seq x y z
N MET A 1 -1.59 -2.80 6.61
CA MET A 1 -1.14 -1.72 5.70
C MET A 1 -2.33 -1.21 4.90
N ALA A 2 -2.43 0.10 4.74
CA ALA A 2 -3.45 0.75 3.93
C ALA A 2 -2.80 1.50 2.75
N ILE A 3 -3.35 1.34 1.56
CA ILE A 3 -2.99 2.07 0.34
C ILE A 3 -4.22 2.82 -0.17
N ASP A 4 -4.04 4.08 -0.53
CA ASP A 4 -5.05 4.93 -1.18
C ASP A 4 -4.53 5.39 -2.53
N ILE A 5 -5.19 4.93 -3.60
CA ILE A 5 -4.86 5.25 -4.99
C ILE A 5 -5.79 6.38 -5.43
N GLY A 6 -5.29 7.61 -5.39
CA GLY A 6 -6.01 8.78 -5.90
C GLY A 6 -5.62 9.13 -7.33
N GLY A 7 -6.44 9.97 -7.98
CA GLY A 7 -6.11 10.51 -9.31
C GLY A 7 -4.87 11.42 -9.32
N THR A 8 -4.49 11.98 -8.16
CA THR A 8 -3.36 12.94 -8.04
C THR A 8 -2.27 12.48 -7.08
N GLY A 9 -2.49 11.44 -6.29
CA GLY A 9 -1.46 10.90 -5.43
C GLY A 9 -1.75 9.48 -4.97
N LEU A 10 -0.67 8.71 -4.84
CA LEU A 10 -0.64 7.38 -4.24
C LEU A 10 -0.13 7.53 -2.81
N LYS A 11 -0.83 6.93 -1.85
CA LYS A 11 -0.49 7.02 -0.43
C LYS A 11 -0.40 5.63 0.18
N ALA A 12 0.50 5.45 1.15
CA ALA A 12 0.55 4.24 1.94
C ALA A 12 0.91 4.52 3.41
N SER A 13 0.40 3.69 4.32
CA SER A 13 0.82 3.67 5.71
C SER A 13 0.52 2.32 6.37
N VAL A 14 1.16 2.06 7.50
CA VAL A 14 0.91 0.90 8.34
C VAL A 14 0.19 1.33 9.61
N LEU A 15 -0.80 0.53 9.99
CA LEU A 15 -1.66 0.74 11.14
C LEU A 15 -1.48 -0.43 12.12
N ASP A 16 -1.61 -0.17 13.41
CA ASP A 16 -1.73 -1.21 14.43
C ASP A 16 -3.14 -1.83 14.44
N SER A 17 -3.37 -2.81 15.32
CA SER A 17 -4.67 -3.48 15.48
C SER A 17 -5.80 -2.57 15.98
N LYS A 18 -5.46 -1.40 16.55
CA LYS A 18 -6.39 -0.39 17.04
C LYS A 18 -6.66 0.72 16.01
N GLY A 19 -5.99 0.67 14.85
CA GLY A 19 -6.10 1.67 13.80
C GLY A 19 -5.22 2.91 14.00
N ASN A 20 -4.21 2.85 14.89
CA ASN A 20 -3.23 3.92 15.02
C ASN A 20 -2.13 3.78 13.98
N MET A 21 -1.65 4.90 13.46
CA MET A 21 -0.52 4.95 12.54
C MET A 21 0.75 4.56 13.29
N ILE A 22 1.44 3.51 12.83
CA ILE A 22 2.73 3.11 13.41
C ILE A 22 3.91 3.85 12.77
N THR A 23 3.66 4.55 11.67
CA THR A 23 4.64 5.38 10.95
C THR A 23 3.93 6.51 10.20
N GLU A 24 4.68 7.54 9.86
CA GLU A 24 4.23 8.58 8.96
C GLU A 24 3.83 8.00 7.60
N ARG A 25 2.76 8.55 7.02
CA ARG A 25 2.31 8.12 5.69
C ARG A 25 3.29 8.58 4.62
N VAL A 26 3.59 7.68 3.69
CA VAL A 26 4.34 8.01 2.49
C VAL A 26 3.39 8.39 1.36
N ARG A 27 3.80 9.32 0.50
CA ARG A 27 3.02 9.77 -0.65
C ARG A 27 3.91 10.07 -1.84
N VAL A 28 3.47 9.66 -3.02
CA VAL A 28 4.01 10.10 -4.31
C VAL A 28 2.89 10.63 -5.20
N ALA A 29 3.22 11.42 -6.21
CA ALA A 29 2.25 11.85 -7.20
C ALA A 29 1.81 10.67 -8.08
N THR A 30 0.54 10.63 -8.47
CA THR A 30 0.05 9.63 -9.43
C THR A 30 0.61 9.96 -10.81
N PRO A 31 1.28 9.02 -11.50
CA PRO A 31 1.79 9.27 -12.85
C PRO A 31 0.65 9.65 -13.81
N PRO A 32 0.82 10.66 -14.68
CA PRO A 32 -0.23 11.14 -15.58
C PRO A 32 -0.73 10.08 -16.59
N LYS A 33 0.10 9.08 -16.88
CA LYS A 33 -0.31 7.83 -17.53
C LYS A 33 0.07 6.70 -16.57
N CYS A 34 -0.92 6.12 -15.89
CA CYS A 34 -0.69 5.09 -14.87
C CYS A 34 -1.25 3.73 -15.33
N PRO A 35 -0.59 3.04 -16.29
CA PRO A 35 -0.99 1.68 -16.64
C PRO A 35 -0.80 0.76 -15.43
N PRO A 36 -1.55 -0.37 -15.34
CA PRO A 36 -1.49 -1.26 -14.18
C PRO A 36 -0.09 -1.70 -13.77
N LYS A 37 0.79 -2.00 -14.74
CA LYS A 37 2.19 -2.37 -14.46
C LYS A 37 2.97 -1.26 -13.73
N LEU A 38 2.86 -0.03 -14.23
CA LEU A 38 3.54 1.12 -13.60
C LEU A 38 2.95 1.42 -12.23
N LEU A 39 1.64 1.26 -12.06
CA LEU A 39 0.98 1.41 -10.76
C LEU A 39 1.57 0.44 -9.74
N VAL A 40 1.67 -0.85 -10.08
CA VAL A 40 2.22 -1.88 -9.19
C VAL A 40 3.69 -1.60 -8.85
N GLU A 41 4.52 -1.25 -9.84
CA GLU A 41 5.93 -0.90 -9.61
C GLU A 41 6.09 0.33 -8.71
N THR A 42 5.25 1.35 -8.91
CA THR A 42 5.25 2.57 -8.10
C THR A 42 4.82 2.27 -6.66
N LEU A 43 3.77 1.44 -6.48
CA LEU A 43 3.32 1.02 -5.16
C LEU A 43 4.37 0.16 -4.44
N ALA A 44 5.01 -0.77 -5.13
CA ALA A 44 6.09 -1.58 -4.57
C ALA A 44 7.24 -0.70 -4.04
N SER A 45 7.63 0.31 -4.83
CA SER A 45 8.66 1.27 -4.44
C SER A 45 8.21 2.17 -3.28
N LEU A 46 6.94 2.59 -3.28
CA LEU A 46 6.35 3.42 -2.24
C LEU A 46 6.32 2.70 -0.89
N VAL A 47 6.00 1.40 -0.86
CA VAL A 47 5.85 0.64 0.39
C VAL A 47 7.14 -0.02 0.87
N ALA A 48 8.18 -0.09 0.04
CA ALA A 48 9.48 -0.66 0.41
C ALA A 48 10.11 -0.11 1.70
N PRO A 49 10.02 1.20 2.04
CA PRO A 49 10.56 1.72 3.29
C PRO A 49 9.61 1.56 4.49
N LEU A 50 8.39 1.05 4.31
CA LEU A 50 7.43 0.88 5.39
C LEU A 50 7.77 -0.33 6.26
N PRO A 51 7.44 -0.30 7.57
CA PRO A 51 7.63 -1.43 8.47
C PRO A 51 6.80 -2.65 8.04
N HIS A 52 7.13 -3.81 8.62
CA HIS A 52 6.43 -5.07 8.36
C HIS A 52 4.91 -4.94 8.56
N TYR A 53 4.14 -5.69 7.76
CA TYR A 53 2.69 -5.77 7.85
C TYR A 53 2.21 -7.14 7.40
N ASP A 54 1.09 -7.60 7.95
CA ASP A 54 0.54 -8.93 7.64
C ASP A 54 -0.53 -8.89 6.54
N ARG A 55 -1.19 -7.74 6.37
CA ARG A 55 -2.31 -7.56 5.45
C ARG A 55 -2.29 -6.21 4.77
N VAL A 56 -2.86 -6.16 3.57
CA VAL A 56 -2.99 -4.92 2.78
C VAL A 56 -4.46 -4.68 2.47
N SER A 57 -4.91 -3.44 2.67
CA SER A 57 -6.17 -2.93 2.13
C SER A 57 -5.86 -1.84 1.11
N VAL A 58 -6.49 -1.89 -0.06
CA VAL A 58 -6.26 -0.94 -1.15
C VAL A 58 -7.58 -0.27 -1.54
N GLY A 59 -7.62 1.06 -1.47
CA GLY A 59 -8.71 1.87 -2.01
C GLY A 59 -8.38 2.34 -3.42
N PHE A 60 -9.33 2.22 -4.35
CA PHE A 60 -9.22 2.67 -5.73
C PHE A 60 -10.09 3.90 -6.00
N PRO A 61 -9.70 4.75 -6.98
CA PRO A 61 -10.48 5.92 -7.32
C PRO A 61 -11.70 5.52 -8.18
N GLY A 62 -12.91 5.77 -7.68
CA GLY A 62 -14.16 5.52 -8.41
C GLY A 62 -14.40 4.06 -8.79
N GLU A 63 -15.18 3.82 -9.85
CA GLU A 63 -15.35 2.47 -10.43
C GLU A 63 -14.02 2.00 -11.02
N ALA A 64 -13.30 1.15 -10.28
CA ALA A 64 -12.17 0.43 -10.84
C ALA A 64 -12.67 -0.45 -12.00
N PRO A 65 -11.96 -0.49 -13.15
CA PRO A 65 -12.35 -1.41 -14.22
C PRO A 65 -12.33 -2.86 -13.68
N PRO A 66 -13.31 -3.70 -14.08
CA PRO A 66 -13.60 -4.99 -13.45
C PRO A 66 -12.46 -6.04 -13.45
N GLN A 67 -11.30 -5.74 -14.02
CA GLN A 67 -10.15 -6.63 -14.14
C GLN A 67 -8.93 -6.24 -13.28
N LEU A 68 -9.01 -5.24 -12.41
CA LEU A 68 -7.85 -4.87 -11.60
C LEU A 68 -7.68 -5.79 -10.38
N VAL A 69 -7.03 -6.93 -10.59
CA VAL A 69 -6.47 -7.78 -9.52
C VAL A 69 -5.04 -7.32 -9.25
N VAL A 70 -4.82 -6.65 -8.12
CA VAL A 70 -3.47 -6.31 -7.66
C VAL A 70 -3.00 -7.43 -6.72
N GLU A 71 -2.23 -8.37 -7.27
CA GLU A 71 -1.53 -9.37 -6.49
C GLU A 71 -0.22 -8.76 -6.00
N THR A 72 -0.26 -8.15 -4.81
CA THR A 72 0.94 -7.68 -4.12
C THR A 72 1.54 -8.87 -3.37
N GLN A 73 2.75 -9.29 -3.74
CA GLN A 73 3.50 -10.24 -2.91
C GLN A 73 4.01 -9.51 -1.67
N ALA A 74 3.28 -9.63 -0.57
CA ALA A 74 3.82 -9.34 0.75
C ALA A 74 4.80 -10.46 1.11
N ARG A 75 6.10 -10.14 1.20
CA ARG A 75 7.07 -11.08 1.76
C ARG A 75 6.83 -11.14 3.27
N VAL A 76 6.27 -12.25 3.75
CA VAL A 76 6.19 -12.53 5.19
C VAL A 76 7.62 -12.74 5.69
N VAL A 77 8.13 -11.83 6.51
CA VAL A 77 9.45 -11.97 7.15
C VAL A 77 9.24 -12.21 8.64
N GLY A 78 8.94 -13.45 9.00
CA GLY A 78 9.04 -14.00 10.35
C GLY A 78 8.14 -13.38 11.43
N PRO A 79 7.89 -14.09 12.55
CA PRO A 79 7.16 -13.52 13.67
C PRO A 79 7.96 -12.38 14.33
N ILE A 80 7.29 -11.26 14.59
CA ILE A 80 7.78 -10.21 15.50
C ILE A 80 7.61 -10.75 16.93
N PRO A 81 8.60 -10.62 17.83
CA PRO A 81 8.39 -10.93 19.24
C PRO A 81 7.25 -10.05 19.77
N HIS A 82 6.15 -10.69 20.20
CA HIS A 82 5.19 -10.02 21.06
C HIS A 82 5.90 -9.79 22.39
N ASN A 83 6.24 -8.54 22.70
CA ASN A 83 6.71 -8.18 24.02
C ASN A 83 5.49 -8.14 24.94
N GLU A 84 5.32 -9.17 25.77
CA GLU A 84 4.76 -9.03 27.11
C GLU A 84 5.89 -8.62 28.08
#